data_AF-A0A0R3VXG0-F1
#
_entry.id   AF-A0A0R3VXG0-F1
#
_cell.length_a   1.000
_cell.length_b   1.000
_cell.length_c   1.000
_cell.angle_alpha   90.00
_cell.angle_beta   90.00
_cell.angle_gamma   90.00
#
_symmetry.space_group_name_H-M   'P 1'
#
loop_
_entity.id
_entity.type
_entity.pdbx_description
1 polymer ?
#
loop_
_entity_poly.entity_id
_entity_poly.type
_entity_poly.pdbx_seq_one_letter_code
_entity_poly.pdbx_strand_id
1 'polypeptide(L)'
;MASRYGARPVGSDGCSHLLARFLMFSSLFKKRLRTALTLHIILWVLVVIKILPEILFRSGLVSRAFMRKHPLPLNELWEYAWCFGSIIPVFFGYLSFAKNKVYLIRFSLIGTIAFGFVPIIMGCFLRAYELMDYYYTKNSRHDFFNFPFVVILYIFFSVCIQIHCFTLYFSWKLMTIWSRLSKKTA
;
A
#
# COMPACT_ATOMS: atom_id res chain seq x y z
N MET A 1 -37.21 -12.11 -14.56
CA MET A 1 -38.11 -11.35 -13.67
C MET A 1 -38.40 -12.23 -12.46
N ALA A 2 -37.90 -11.88 -11.27
CA ALA A 2 -38.12 -12.71 -10.09
C ALA A 2 -39.52 -12.47 -9.52
N SER A 3 -40.42 -13.42 -9.76
CA SER A 3 -41.70 -13.51 -9.06
C SER A 3 -41.44 -13.88 -7.60
N ARG A 4 -41.63 -12.89 -6.70
CA ARG A 4 -41.66 -13.04 -5.24
C ARG A 4 -43.10 -12.98 -4.75
N TYR A 5 -44.00 -13.74 -5.36
CA TYR A 5 -45.43 -13.65 -5.04
C TYR A 5 -45.71 -14.16 -3.62
N GLY A 6 -46.13 -13.21 -2.78
CA GLY A 6 -46.69 -13.43 -1.45
C GLY A 6 -46.54 -12.16 -0.61
N ALA A 7 -47.67 -11.53 -0.27
CA ALA A 7 -47.70 -10.45 0.73
C ALA A 7 -47.22 -11.04 2.06
N ARG A 8 -45.99 -10.69 2.46
CA ARG A 8 -45.39 -11.13 3.73
C ARG A 8 -44.89 -9.91 4.49
N PRO A 9 -44.89 -9.95 5.84
CA PRO A 9 -44.54 -8.80 6.66
C PRO A 9 -43.13 -8.31 6.36
N VAL A 10 -42.98 -6.99 6.23
CA VAL A 10 -41.69 -6.31 5.99
C VAL A 10 -40.71 -6.70 7.11
N GLY A 11 -39.71 -7.52 6.78
CA GLY A 11 -38.58 -7.85 7.68
C GLY A 11 -38.33 -9.33 8.01
N SER A 12 -39.10 -10.29 7.50
CA SER A 12 -39.02 -11.72 7.91
C SER A 12 -38.19 -12.65 7.02
N ASP A 13 -37.60 -12.20 5.93
CA ASP A 13 -36.70 -13.02 5.13
C ASP A 13 -35.26 -12.93 5.67
N GLY A 14 -34.74 -13.99 6.30
CA GLY A 14 -33.32 -14.05 6.71
C GLY A 14 -32.34 -13.72 5.58
N CYS A 15 -32.79 -13.84 4.32
CA CYS A 15 -32.07 -13.44 3.11
C CYS A 15 -31.84 -11.90 2.99
N SER A 16 -32.77 -11.07 3.47
CA SER A 16 -32.65 -9.60 3.45
C SER A 16 -31.67 -9.11 4.52
N HIS A 17 -31.74 -9.68 5.73
CA HIS A 17 -30.79 -9.42 6.82
C HIS A 17 -29.35 -9.83 6.45
N LEU A 18 -29.17 -10.98 5.79
CA LEU A 18 -27.87 -11.43 5.31
C LEU A 18 -27.30 -10.49 4.22
N LEU A 19 -28.13 -10.06 3.27
CA LEU A 19 -27.72 -9.11 2.24
C LEU A 19 -27.32 -7.75 2.84
N ALA A 20 -28.11 -7.23 3.79
CA ALA A 20 -27.80 -6.01 4.52
C ALA A 20 -26.46 -6.12 5.26
N ARG A 21 -26.19 -7.25 5.92
CA ARG A 21 -24.88 -7.52 6.54
C ARG A 21 -23.74 -7.51 5.52
N PHE A 22 -23.88 -8.15 4.36
CA PHE A 22 -22.84 -8.13 3.31
C PHE A 22 -22.56 -6.72 2.79
N LEU A 23 -23.59 -5.90 2.60
CA LEU A 23 -23.44 -4.50 2.18
C LEU A 23 -22.77 -3.65 3.25
N MET A 24 -23.14 -3.84 4.52
CA MET A 24 -22.51 -3.18 5.66
C MET A 24 -21.01 -3.52 5.74
N PHE A 25 -20.66 -4.81 5.66
CA PHE A 25 -19.26 -5.25 5.66
C PHE A 25 -18.50 -4.74 4.44
N SER A 26 -19.11 -4.76 3.25
CA SER A 26 -18.52 -4.20 2.02
C SER A 26 -18.18 -2.71 2.19
N SER A 27 -19.11 -1.92 2.75
CA SER A 27 -18.88 -0.49 3.03
C SER A 27 -17.75 -0.27 4.05
N LEU A 28 -17.74 -1.04 5.14
CA LEU A 28 -16.71 -0.96 6.16
C LEU A 28 -15.32 -1.33 5.62
N PHE A 29 -15.19 -2.43 4.88
CA PHE A 29 -13.91 -2.83 4.29
C PHE A 29 -13.44 -1.88 3.19
N LYS A 30 -14.35 -1.29 2.41
CA LYS A 30 -14.00 -0.20 1.48
C LYS A 30 -13.40 1.00 2.20
N LYS A 31 -14.00 1.45 3.31
CA LYS A 31 -13.47 2.57 4.09
C LYS A 31 -12.08 2.26 4.63
N ARG A 32 -11.90 1.08 5.23
CA ARG A 32 -10.59 0.64 5.77
C ARG A 32 -9.52 0.48 4.68
N LEU A 33 -9.89 -0.09 3.53
CA LEU A 33 -8.98 -0.20 2.40
C LEU A 33 -8.62 1.18 1.84
N ARG A 34 -9.58 2.11 1.74
CA ARG A 34 -9.31 3.49 1.35
C ARG A 34 -8.31 4.15 2.28
N THR A 35 -8.45 3.98 3.60
CA THR A 35 -7.49 4.49 4.58
C THR A 35 -6.11 3.87 4.36
N ALA A 36 -6.00 2.56 4.18
CA ALA A 36 -4.72 1.89 3.93
C ALA A 36 -4.04 2.40 2.64
N LEU A 37 -4.80 2.58 1.55
CA LEU A 37 -4.31 3.15 0.31
C LEU A 37 -3.85 4.61 0.47
N THR A 38 -4.58 5.42 1.25
CA THR A 38 -4.18 6.80 1.56
C THR A 38 -2.88 6.83 2.37
N LEU A 39 -2.73 5.96 3.37
CA LEU A 39 -1.48 5.83 4.13
C LEU A 39 -0.32 5.41 3.24
N HIS A 40 -0.54 4.49 2.29
CA HIS A 40 0.47 4.15 1.29
C HIS A 40 0.86 5.36 0.44
N ILE A 41 -0.10 6.19 0.00
CA ILE A 41 0.21 7.43 -0.75
C ILE A 41 1.07 8.37 0.09
N ILE A 42 0.79 8.52 1.38
CA ILE A 42 1.61 9.36 2.27
C ILE A 42 3.06 8.83 2.33
N LEU A 43 3.24 7.52 2.52
CA LEU A 43 4.58 6.92 2.49
C LEU A 43 5.27 7.08 1.13
N TRP A 44 4.50 6.91 0.05
CA TRP A 44 4.99 7.10 -1.30
C TRP A 44 5.51 8.54 -1.51
N VAL A 45 4.77 9.56 -1.04
CA VAL A 45 5.22 10.95 -1.08
C VAL A 45 6.53 11.15 -0.31
N LEU A 46 6.70 10.51 0.86
CA LEU A 46 7.96 10.59 1.61
C LEU A 46 9.15 10.02 0.82
N VAL A 47 8.96 8.88 0.17
CA VAL A 47 10.00 8.26 -0.67
C VAL A 47 10.27 9.12 -1.92
N VAL A 48 9.24 9.69 -2.55
CA VAL A 48 9.41 10.62 -3.67
C VAL A 48 10.24 11.83 -3.25
N ILE A 49 9.93 12.45 -2.11
CA ILE A 49 10.70 13.60 -1.59
C ILE A 49 12.17 13.22 -1.38
N LYS A 50 12.47 12.01 -0.89
CA LYS A 50 13.83 11.51 -0.74
C LYS A 50 14.56 11.32 -2.08
N ILE A 51 13.89 10.71 -3.06
CA ILE A 51 14.49 10.35 -4.35
C ILE A 51 14.59 11.57 -5.31
N LEU A 52 13.66 12.52 -5.19
CA LEU A 52 13.50 13.65 -6.10
C LEU A 52 14.77 14.49 -6.30
N PRO A 53 15.54 14.87 -5.26
CA PRO A 53 16.80 15.61 -5.44
C PRO A 53 17.79 14.92 -6.37
N GLU A 54 17.91 13.59 -6.30
CA GLU A 54 18.81 12.84 -7.17
C GLU A 54 18.30 12.81 -8.61
N ILE A 55 17.00 12.62 -8.81
CA ILE A 55 16.39 12.65 -10.15
C ILE A 55 16.59 14.03 -10.79
N LEU A 56 16.34 15.11 -10.04
CA LEU A 56 16.51 16.48 -10.52
C LEU A 56 17.98 16.84 -10.77
N PHE A 57 18.90 16.26 -10.00
CA PHE A 57 20.33 16.40 -10.26
C PHE A 57 20.73 15.72 -11.58
N ARG A 58 20.23 14.51 -11.84
CA ARG A 58 20.46 13.80 -13.11
C ARG A 58 19.86 14.51 -14.32
N SER A 59 18.73 15.20 -14.15
CA SER A 59 18.10 16.00 -15.21
C SER A 59 18.72 17.40 -15.39
N GLY A 60 19.76 17.74 -14.62
CA GLY A 60 20.44 19.04 -14.69
C GLY A 60 19.68 20.22 -14.07
N LEU A 61 18.57 19.97 -13.37
CA LEU A 61 17.73 21.01 -12.75
C LEU A 61 18.25 21.46 -11.38
N VAL A 62 19.10 20.65 -10.73
CA VAL A 62 19.68 20.93 -9.41
C VAL A 62 21.19 21.05 -9.49
N SER A 63 21.75 22.07 -8.84
CA SER A 63 23.19 22.32 -8.81
C SER A 63 23.92 21.37 -7.84
N ARG A 64 25.21 21.10 -8.11
CA ARG A 64 26.08 20.33 -7.19
C ARG A 64 26.16 20.96 -5.79
N ALA A 65 26.04 22.29 -5.70
CA ALA A 65 26.07 23.01 -4.43
C ALA A 65 24.89 22.62 -3.52
N PHE A 66 23.70 22.43 -4.08
CA PHE A 66 22.53 21.98 -3.32
C PHE A 66 22.73 20.57 -2.75
N MET A 67 23.20 19.63 -3.58
CA MET A 67 23.47 18.25 -3.15
C MET A 67 24.56 18.16 -2.07
N ARG A 68 25.56 19.05 -2.10
CA ARG A 68 26.61 19.11 -1.07
C ARG A 68 26.09 19.68 0.25
N LYS A 69 25.17 20.64 0.21
CA LYS A 69 24.56 21.25 1.39
C LYS A 69 23.63 20.28 2.14
N HIS A 70 22.94 19.41 1.41
CA HIS A 70 22.02 18.43 1.95
C HIS A 70 22.48 17.01 1.58
N PRO A 71 23.46 16.44 2.31
CA PRO A 71 23.95 15.10 2.03
C PRO A 71 22.87 14.09 2.41
N LEU A 72 22.08 13.67 1.43
CA LEU A 72 21.16 12.55 1.55
C LEU A 72 21.92 11.25 1.23
N PRO A 73 21.59 10.14 1.90
CA PRO A 73 22.14 8.84 1.54
C PRO A 73 21.76 8.50 0.10
N LEU A 74 22.69 7.87 -0.62
CA LEU A 74 22.49 7.45 -2.01
C LEU A 74 21.26 6.54 -2.13
N ASN A 75 20.45 6.77 -3.15
CA ASN A 75 19.26 5.95 -3.39
C ASN A 75 19.66 4.61 -4.01
N GLU A 76 18.98 3.54 -3.60
CA GLU A 76 19.21 2.19 -4.10
C GLU A 76 18.12 1.75 -5.08
N LEU A 77 18.42 0.72 -5.89
CA LEU A 77 17.49 0.21 -6.91
C LEU A 77 16.14 -0.23 -6.34
N TRP A 78 16.10 -0.77 -5.11
CA TRP A 78 14.85 -1.18 -4.48
C TRP A 78 13.92 0.00 -4.18
N GLU A 79 14.46 1.19 -3.89
CA GLU A 79 13.68 2.40 -3.62
C GLU A 79 12.99 2.89 -4.88
N TYR A 80 13.72 2.89 -6.01
CA TYR A 80 13.15 3.22 -7.32
C TYR A 80 12.07 2.20 -7.72
N ALA A 81 12.38 0.90 -7.58
CA ALA A 81 11.44 -0.16 -7.90
C ALA A 81 10.15 -0.05 -7.07
N TRP A 82 10.28 0.24 -5.77
CA TRP A 82 9.14 0.45 -4.89
C TRP A 82 8.36 1.72 -5.24
N CYS A 83 9.04 2.84 -5.46
CA CYS A 83 8.42 4.12 -5.77
C CYS A 83 7.59 4.05 -7.05
N PHE A 84 8.16 3.59 -8.16
CA PHE A 84 7.44 3.52 -9.43
C PHE A 84 6.47 2.35 -9.51
N GLY A 85 6.80 1.21 -8.90
CA GLY A 85 5.97 0.01 -8.94
C GLY A 85 4.75 0.10 -8.03
N SER A 86 4.91 0.61 -6.79
CA SER A 86 3.87 0.51 -5.76
C SER A 86 2.68 1.45 -5.97
N ILE A 87 2.80 2.48 -6.81
CA ILE A 87 1.69 3.38 -7.13
C ILE A 87 0.63 2.72 -8.03
N ILE A 88 1.06 1.78 -8.88
CA ILE A 88 0.20 1.05 -9.82
C ILE A 88 -0.94 0.29 -9.11
N PRO A 89 -0.66 -0.58 -8.11
CA PRO A 89 -1.73 -1.27 -7.39
C PRO A 89 -2.64 -0.33 -6.60
N VAL A 90 -2.12 0.81 -6.12
CA VAL A 90 -2.94 1.83 -5.42
C VAL A 90 -3.96 2.45 -6.36
N PHE A 91 -3.52 2.82 -7.57
CA PHE A 91 -4.39 3.37 -8.60
C PHE A 91 -5.54 2.39 -8.96
N PHE A 92 -5.20 1.12 -9.22
CA PHE A 92 -6.22 0.10 -9.48
C PHE A 92 -7.12 -0.17 -8.27
N GLY A 93 -6.59 -0.05 -7.05
CA GLY A 93 -7.35 -0.13 -5.81
C GLY A 93 -8.47 0.91 -5.75
N TYR A 94 -8.15 2.18 -6.01
CA TYR A 94 -9.15 3.26 -6.05
C TYR A 94 -10.17 3.08 -7.18
N LEU A 95 -9.72 2.71 -8.39
CA LEU A 95 -10.61 2.48 -9.52
C LEU A 95 -11.61 1.34 -9.27
N SER A 96 -11.25 0.36 -8.43
CA SER A 96 -12.13 -0.75 -8.08
C SER A 96 -13.39 -0.30 -7.31
N PHE A 97 -13.33 0.82 -6.57
CA PHE A 97 -14.41 1.26 -5.69
C PHE A 97 -15.66 1.79 -6.40
N ALA A 98 -15.51 2.37 -7.60
CA ALA A 98 -16.60 3.06 -8.28
C ALA A 98 -17.75 2.12 -8.69
N LYS A 99 -17.42 0.91 -9.17
CA LYS A 99 -18.39 -0.09 -9.64
C LYS A 99 -18.19 -1.47 -9.00
N ASN A 100 -17.52 -1.55 -7.85
CA ASN A 100 -17.19 -2.82 -7.16
C ASN A 100 -16.53 -3.85 -8.10
N LYS A 101 -15.57 -3.40 -8.92
CA LYS A 101 -14.98 -4.21 -9.97
C LYS A 101 -14.01 -5.24 -9.38
N VAL A 102 -14.44 -6.50 -9.31
CA VAL A 102 -13.67 -7.63 -8.76
C VAL A 102 -12.32 -7.82 -9.46
N TYR A 103 -12.27 -7.65 -10.78
CA TYR A 103 -11.02 -7.81 -11.53
C TYR A 103 -9.98 -6.73 -11.15
N LEU A 104 -10.39 -5.48 -10.95
CA LEU A 104 -9.49 -4.38 -10.57
C LEU A 104 -8.90 -4.57 -9.17
N ILE A 105 -9.71 -5.00 -8.21
CA ILE A 105 -9.19 -5.27 -6.86
C ILE A 105 -8.26 -6.49 -6.83
N ARG A 106 -8.45 -7.45 -7.74
CA ARG A 106 -7.51 -8.58 -7.93
C ARG A 106 -6.18 -8.11 -8.51
N PHE A 107 -6.19 -7.22 -9.50
CA PHE A 107 -4.98 -6.58 -10.02
C PHE A 107 -4.27 -5.77 -8.95
N SER A 108 -5.01 -4.98 -8.17
CA SER A 108 -4.47 -4.24 -7.02
C SER A 108 -3.79 -5.19 -6.02
N LEU A 109 -4.44 -6.29 -5.64
CA LEU A 109 -3.89 -7.28 -4.70
C LEU A 109 -2.58 -7.90 -5.22
N ILE A 110 -2.57 -8.42 -6.44
CA ILE A 110 -1.38 -9.03 -7.04
C ILE A 110 -0.25 -8.00 -7.19
N GLY A 111 -0.59 -6.78 -7.61
CA GLY A 111 0.36 -5.69 -7.73
C GLY A 111 0.95 -5.26 -6.39
N THR A 112 0.17 -5.26 -5.30
CA THR A 112 0.69 -4.98 -3.94
C THR A 112 1.69 -6.05 -3.50
N ILE A 113 1.48 -7.32 -3.87
CA ILE A 113 2.46 -8.38 -3.58
C ILE A 113 3.74 -8.15 -4.39
N ALA A 114 3.62 -8.03 -5.72
CA ALA A 114 4.77 -7.96 -6.62
C ALA A 114 5.57 -6.66 -6.50
N PHE A 115 4.89 -5.51 -6.42
CA PHE A 115 5.52 -4.18 -6.45
C PHE A 115 5.51 -3.47 -5.09
N GLY A 116 4.73 -3.95 -4.12
CA GLY A 116 4.73 -3.45 -2.75
C GLY A 116 5.69 -4.25 -1.87
N PHE A 117 5.42 -5.53 -1.66
CA PHE A 117 6.19 -6.39 -0.75
C PHE A 117 7.59 -6.71 -1.25
N VAL A 118 7.74 -7.16 -2.51
CA VAL A 118 9.05 -7.65 -2.99
C VAL A 118 10.14 -6.58 -2.87
N PRO A 119 9.95 -5.32 -3.33
CA PRO A 119 10.99 -4.30 -3.18
C PRO A 119 11.32 -3.98 -1.72
N ILE A 120 10.32 -3.97 -0.83
CA ILE A 120 10.53 -3.71 0.61
C ILE A 120 11.32 -4.85 1.26
N ILE A 121 10.96 -6.10 0.98
CA ILE A 121 11.68 -7.27 1.51
C ILE A 121 13.12 -7.28 0.99
N MET A 122 13.33 -6.98 -0.29
CA MET A 122 14.68 -6.86 -0.87
C MET A 122 15.48 -5.75 -0.18
N GLY A 123 14.89 -4.58 0.05
CA GLY A 123 15.51 -3.48 0.81
C GLY A 123 15.89 -3.89 2.24
N CYS A 124 15.01 -4.61 2.94
CA CYS A 124 15.28 -5.15 4.27
C CYS A 124 16.49 -6.08 4.29
N PHE A 125 16.64 -6.96 3.29
CA PHE A 125 17.78 -7.88 3.25
C PHE A 125 19.08 -7.16 2.88
N LEU A 126 19.05 -6.23 1.93
CA LEU A 126 20.23 -5.45 1.53
C LEU A 126 20.80 -4.61 2.68
N ARG A 127 19.94 -4.12 3.57
CA ARG A 127 20.33 -3.28 4.71
C ARG A 127 20.51 -4.04 6.03
N ALA A 128 20.33 -5.36 6.02
CA ALA A 128 20.43 -6.19 7.23
C ALA A 128 21.81 -6.11 7.86
N TYR A 129 22.87 -6.17 7.04
CA TYR A 129 24.24 -6.07 7.55
C TYR A 129 24.51 -4.72 8.21
N GLU A 130 24.07 -3.61 7.61
CA GLU A 130 24.24 -2.28 8.18
C GLU A 130 23.49 -2.11 9.50
N LEU A 131 22.29 -2.70 9.64
CA LEU A 131 21.57 -2.69 10.91
C LEU A 131 22.30 -3.49 11.99
N MET A 132 22.83 -4.67 11.65
CA MET A 132 23.59 -5.49 12.59
C MET A 132 24.89 -4.81 13.02
N ASP A 133 25.59 -4.21 12.07
CA ASP A 133 26.80 -3.43 12.29
C ASP A 133 26.53 -2.25 13.25
N TYR A 134 25.46 -1.48 13.00
CA TYR A 134 25.00 -0.43 13.91
C TYR A 134 24.60 -0.99 15.29
N TYR A 135 23.96 -2.15 15.36
CA TYR A 135 23.54 -2.76 16.62
C TYR A 135 24.73 -3.06 17.54
N TYR A 136 25.82 -3.61 16.98
CA TYR A 136 27.02 -3.98 17.73
C TYR A 136 27.94 -2.79 18.01
N THR A 137 28.19 -1.93 17.02
CA THR A 137 29.19 -0.87 17.14
C THR A 137 28.63 0.45 17.67
N LYS A 138 27.30 0.64 17.59
CA LYS A 138 26.61 1.93 17.78
C LYS A 138 27.07 3.04 16.84
N ASN A 139 27.86 2.71 15.83
CA ASN A 139 28.34 3.65 14.82
C ASN A 139 27.42 3.59 13.60
N SER A 140 26.93 4.75 13.19
CA SER A 140 26.08 4.91 12.02
C SER A 140 26.92 5.33 10.82
N ARG A 141 26.68 4.74 9.65
CA ARG A 141 27.35 5.16 8.40
C ARG A 141 26.81 6.48 7.87
N HIS A 142 25.52 6.70 8.08
CA HIS A 142 24.80 7.86 7.58
C HIS A 142 23.80 8.33 8.64
N ASP A 143 23.88 9.60 9.01
CA ASP A 143 22.95 10.21 9.93
C ASP A 143 22.00 11.15 9.20
N PHE A 144 20.75 11.11 9.60
CA PHE A 144 19.70 11.99 9.12
C PHE A 144 19.16 12.76 10.31
N PHE A 145 19.41 14.08 10.37
CA PHE A 145 19.11 14.93 11.53
C PHE A 145 19.65 14.37 12.88
N ASN A 146 20.89 13.88 12.90
CA ASN A 146 21.54 13.23 14.06
C ASN A 146 20.88 11.92 14.51
N PHE A 147 20.00 11.33 13.69
CA PHE A 147 19.48 9.99 13.90
C PHE A 147 20.11 9.00 12.91
N PRO A 148 20.43 7.78 13.35
CA PRO A 148 20.99 6.75 12.48
C PRO A 148 20.00 6.41 11.37
N PHE A 149 20.38 6.68 10.12
CA PHE A 149 19.48 6.53 8.97
C PHE A 149 18.95 5.10 8.82
N VAL A 150 19.78 4.11 9.12
CA VAL A 150 19.40 2.69 9.08
C VAL A 150 18.22 2.39 10.01
N VAL A 151 18.15 3.00 11.20
CA VAL A 151 17.03 2.78 12.14
C VAL A 151 15.74 3.38 11.59
N ILE A 152 15.81 4.60 11.04
CA ILE A 152 14.67 5.25 10.38
C ILE A 152 14.15 4.38 9.23
N LEU A 153 15.06 3.80 8.46
CA LEU A 153 14.73 2.94 7.33
C LEU A 153 14.01 1.65 7.77
N TYR A 154 14.42 1.03 8.88
CA TYR A 154 13.72 -0.14 9.42
C TYR A 154 12.36 0.18 10.05
N ILE A 155 12.19 1.38 10.62
CA ILE A 155 10.87 1.88 11.02
C ILE A 155 9.98 2.01 9.79
N PHE A 156 10.49 2.62 8.71
CA PHE A 156 9.79 2.72 7.43
C PHE A 156 9.38 1.33 6.88
N PHE A 157 10.30 0.36 6.86
CA PHE A 157 9.99 -1.00 6.42
C PHE A 157 8.88 -1.65 7.24
N SER A 158 8.93 -1.51 8.58
CA SER A 158 7.89 -2.04 9.47
C SER A 158 6.51 -1.44 9.14
N VAL A 159 6.43 -0.12 8.98
CA VAL A 159 5.17 0.57 8.65
C VAL A 159 4.68 0.17 7.25
N CYS A 160 5.57 0.07 6.26
CA CYS A 160 5.23 -0.41 4.91
C CYS A 160 4.61 -1.81 4.94
N ILE A 161 5.26 -2.76 5.63
CA ILE A 161 4.78 -4.13 5.76
C ILE A 161 3.38 -4.15 6.39
N GLN A 162 3.16 -3.38 7.45
CA GLN A 162 1.85 -3.28 8.10
C GLN A 162 0.77 -2.76 7.15
N ILE A 163 1.05 -1.66 6.43
CA ILE A 163 0.10 -1.07 5.47
C ILE A 163 -0.20 -2.04 4.33
N HIS A 164 0.81 -2.74 3.79
CA HIS A 164 0.60 -3.72 2.74
C HIS A 164 -0.19 -4.94 3.24
N CYS A 165 0.09 -5.44 4.45
CA CYS A 165 -0.68 -6.52 5.08
C CYS A 165 -2.16 -6.13 5.23
N PHE A 166 -2.46 -4.94 5.73
CA PHE A 166 -3.83 -4.44 5.82
C PHE A 166 -4.48 -4.28 4.45
N THR A 167 -3.74 -3.77 3.47
CA THR A 167 -4.22 -3.61 2.09
C THR A 167 -4.60 -4.97 1.48
N LEU A 168 -3.75 -6.00 1.62
CA LEU A 168 -4.04 -7.35 1.16
C LEU A 168 -5.25 -7.94 1.87
N TYR A 169 -5.29 -7.84 3.20
CA TYR A 169 -6.37 -8.40 4.00
C TYR A 169 -7.73 -7.80 3.62
N PHE A 170 -7.84 -6.46 3.57
CA PHE A 170 -9.08 -5.80 3.21
C PHE A 170 -9.45 -6.02 1.74
N SER A 171 -8.47 -6.03 0.83
CA SER A 171 -8.71 -6.33 -0.59
C SER A 171 -9.25 -7.74 -0.78
N TRP A 172 -8.69 -8.73 -0.09
CA TRP A 172 -9.14 -10.12 -0.13
C TRP A 172 -10.56 -10.29 0.39
N LYS A 173 -10.88 -9.68 1.54
CA LYS A 173 -12.24 -9.71 2.11
C LYS A 173 -13.24 -9.06 1.17
N LEU A 174 -12.89 -7.91 0.60
CA LEU A 174 -13.75 -7.14 -0.28
C LEU A 174 -13.99 -7.88 -1.62
N MET A 175 -12.95 -8.48 -2.18
CA MET A 175 -13.04 -9.36 -3.34
C MET A 175 -13.99 -10.53 -3.09
N THR A 176 -13.85 -11.21 -1.95
CA THR A 176 -14.72 -12.34 -1.57
C THR A 176 -16.19 -11.92 -1.49
N ILE A 177 -16.48 -10.77 -0.87
CA ILE A 177 -17.84 -10.25 -0.74
C ILE A 177 -18.42 -9.87 -2.11
N TRP A 178 -17.67 -9.15 -2.94
CA TRP A 178 -18.13 -8.72 -4.27
C TRP A 178 -18.33 -9.90 -5.23
N SER A 179 -17.46 -10.90 -5.20
CA SER A 179 -17.64 -12.13 -5.99
C SER A 179 -18.91 -12.88 -5.61
N ARG A 180 -19.24 -12.95 -4.31
CA ARG A 180 -20.48 -13.59 -3.84
C ARG A 180 -21.72 -12.80 -4.24
N LEU A 181 -21.68 -11.47 -4.14
CA LEU A 181 -22.77 -10.60 -4.57
C LEU A 181 -23.01 -10.71 -6.08
N SER A 182 -21.95 -10.71 -6.90
CA SER A 182 -22.07 -10.83 -8.35
C SER A 182 -22.72 -12.14 -8.79
N LYS A 183 -22.41 -13.26 -8.14
CA LYS A 183 -23.01 -14.58 -8.43
C LYS A 183 -24.49 -14.68 -8.04
N LYS A 184 -24.98 -13.82 -7.16
CA LYS A 184 -26.39 -13.83 -6.70
C LYS A 184 -27.31 -12.99 -7.60
N THR A 185 -26.73 -12.09 -8.40
CA THR A 185 -27.46 -11.17 -9.28
C THR A 185 -27.49 -11.65 -10.75
N ALA A 186 -26.59 -12.58 -11.11
CA ALA A 186 -26.61 -13.32 -12.38
C ALA A 186 -27.57 -14.51 -12.28
#